data_AF-A9ML89-F1
#
_entry.id   AF-A9ML89-F1
#
_cell.length_a   1.000
_cell.length_b   1.000
_cell.length_c   1.000
_cell.angle_alpha   90.00
_cell.angle_beta   90.00
_cell.angle_gamma   90.00
#
_symmetry.space_group_name_H-M   'P 1'
#
loop_
_entity.id
_entity.type
_entity.pdbx_description
1 polymer ?
#
loop_
_entity_poly.entity_id
_entity_poly.type
_entity_poly.pdbx_seq_one_letter_code
_entity_poly.pdbx_strand_id
1 'polypeptide(L)'
;MAAEDDSDRLVSSAETPDTQYRFRGLTPGRYTLSVRAVNSQGQQGDPASTQFSIAAPAAPSFIELTPGYFQITATPRQAVYDPTVQYEFWFSDTQIADIRKVEPPYWRRGEQT
;
A
#
# COMPACT_ATOMS: atom_id res chain seq x y z
N MET A 1 10.22 -9.09 31.78
CA MET A 1 11.25 -8.83 30.76
C MET A 1 10.82 -9.62 29.54
N ALA A 2 10.04 -9.00 28.66
CA ALA A 2 9.59 -9.67 27.43
C ALA A 2 10.74 -9.59 26.44
N ALA A 3 11.28 -10.74 26.04
CA ALA A 3 12.18 -10.82 24.91
C ALA A 3 11.34 -10.52 23.67
N GLU A 4 11.60 -9.38 23.02
CA GLU A 4 11.12 -9.12 21.68
C GLU A 4 11.87 -10.09 20.76
N ASP A 5 11.16 -11.13 20.33
CA ASP A 5 11.59 -12.04 19.27
C ASP A 5 11.52 -11.26 17.95
N ASP A 6 12.54 -10.42 17.72
CA ASP A 6 12.81 -9.75 16.44
C ASP A 6 13.34 -10.81 15.45
N SER A 7 12.53 -11.84 15.21
CA SER A 7 12.85 -12.87 14.24
C SER A 7 12.50 -12.28 12.88
N ASP A 8 13.54 -11.92 12.11
CA ASP A 8 13.52 -11.70 10.66
C ASP A 8 13.03 -13.00 9.98
N ARG A 9 11.74 -13.29 10.15
CA ARG A 9 11.11 -14.51 9.71
C ARG A 9 10.92 -14.41 8.22
N LEU A 10 11.51 -15.35 7.48
CA LEU A 10 11.29 -15.45 6.04
C LEU A 10 9.79 -15.64 5.77
N VAL A 11 9.16 -14.59 5.24
CA VAL A 11 7.72 -14.57 4.94
C VAL A 11 7.38 -15.09 3.55
N SER A 12 8.31 -15.00 2.59
CA SER A 12 8.13 -15.50 1.22
C SER A 12 9.48 -15.70 0.53
N SER A 13 9.61 -16.75 -0.28
CA SER A 13 10.72 -16.96 -1.21
C SER A 13 10.22 -17.40 -2.57
N ALA A 14 10.97 -17.09 -3.62
CA ALA A 14 10.70 -17.52 -4.99
C ALA A 14 12.00 -17.51 -5.79
N GLU A 15 12.07 -18.36 -6.82
CA GLU A 15 13.12 -18.32 -7.84
C GLU A 15 12.48 -17.91 -9.16
N THR A 16 13.15 -17.02 -9.90
CA THR A 16 12.68 -16.55 -11.20
C THR A 16 13.86 -16.44 -12.18
N PRO A 17 13.69 -16.84 -13.45
CA PRO A 17 14.66 -16.55 -14.50
C PRO A 17 14.51 -15.10 -15.03
N ASP A 18 13.42 -14.42 -14.71
CA ASP A 18 13.13 -13.05 -15.14
C ASP A 18 13.77 -12.01 -14.22
N THR A 19 13.91 -10.78 -14.71
CA THR A 19 14.42 -9.64 -13.92
C THR A 19 13.37 -9.04 -12.97
N GLN A 20 12.14 -9.55 -12.98
CA GLN A 20 11.04 -9.06 -12.18
C GLN A 20 10.27 -10.22 -11.55
N TYR A 21 9.82 -10.01 -10.31
CA TYR A 21 8.94 -10.94 -9.62
C TYR A 21 7.93 -10.15 -8.78
N ARG A 22 6.68 -10.62 -8.72
CA ARG A 22 5.60 -9.96 -7.98
C ARG A 22 5.13 -10.84 -6.82
N PHE A 23 5.48 -10.43 -5.61
CA PHE A 23 4.87 -10.98 -4.40
C PHE A 23 3.42 -10.49 -4.26
N ARG A 24 2.55 -11.37 -3.75
CA ARG A 24 1.13 -11.09 -3.47
C ARG A 24 0.77 -11.65 -2.10
N GLY A 25 -0.26 -11.11 -1.46
CA GLY A 25 -0.76 -11.62 -0.18
C GLY A 25 0.15 -11.32 1.02
N LEU A 26 1.06 -10.37 0.90
CA LEU A 26 1.85 -9.88 2.04
C LEU A 26 0.92 -9.09 2.98
N THR A 27 1.00 -9.38 4.28
CA THR A 27 0.28 -8.63 5.31
C THR A 27 0.86 -7.21 5.46
N PRO A 28 0.13 -6.27 6.06
CA PRO A 28 0.74 -5.00 6.45
C PRO A 28 1.90 -5.23 7.44
N GLY A 29 3.05 -4.59 7.21
CA GLY A 29 4.27 -4.77 7.98
C GLY A 29 5.51 -4.13 7.35
N ARG A 30 6.64 -4.22 8.05
CA ARG A 30 7.97 -3.88 7.54
C ARG A 30 8.65 -5.14 7.01
N TYR A 31 9.33 -5.01 5.88
CA TYR A 31 9.93 -6.13 5.18
C TYR A 31 11.33 -5.80 4.68
N THR A 32 12.20 -6.79 4.73
CA THR A 32 13.49 -6.80 4.03
C THR A 32 13.37 -7.73 2.82
N LEU A 33 13.58 -7.18 1.62
CA LEU A 33 13.70 -7.97 0.40
C LEU A 33 15.18 -8.24 0.15
N SER A 34 15.57 -9.51 0.08
CA SER A 34 16.91 -9.94 -0.33
C SER A 34 16.84 -10.73 -1.64
N VAL A 35 17.66 -10.34 -2.62
CA VAL A 35 17.77 -10.97 -3.94
C VAL A 35 19.18 -11.53 -4.11
N ARG A 36 19.29 -12.78 -4.52
CA ARG A 36 20.56 -13.46 -4.80
C ARG A 36 20.54 -14.09 -6.19
N ALA A 37 21.60 -13.89 -6.96
CA ALA A 37 21.78 -14.60 -8.21
C ALA A 37 22.18 -16.05 -7.93
N VAL A 38 21.62 -17.01 -8.66
CA VAL A 38 21.96 -18.43 -8.57
C VAL A 38 22.31 -18.94 -9.96
N ASN A 39 23.45 -19.61 -10.12
CA ASN A 39 23.84 -20.22 -11.40
C ASN A 39 23.29 -21.65 -11.56
N SER A 40 23.47 -22.26 -12.74
CA SER A 40 22.98 -23.62 -13.04
C SER A 40 23.59 -24.73 -12.18
N GLN A 41 24.67 -24.44 -11.46
CA GLN A 41 25.32 -25.36 -10.52
C GLN A 41 24.90 -25.10 -9.06
N GLY A 42 23.91 -24.22 -8.82
CA GLY A 42 23.42 -23.87 -7.50
C GLY A 42 24.33 -22.93 -6.70
N GLN A 43 25.36 -22.35 -7.33
CA GLN A 43 26.23 -21.38 -6.66
C GLN A 43 25.50 -20.04 -6.57
N GLN A 44 25.54 -19.44 -5.38
CA GLN A 44 24.87 -18.18 -5.06
C GLN A 44 25.89 -17.04 -5.09
N GLY A 45 25.53 -15.93 -5.74
CA GLY A 45 26.28 -14.67 -5.67
C GLY A 45 25.96 -13.87 -4.40
N ASP A 46 26.59 -12.71 -4.26
CA ASP A 46 26.33 -11.80 -3.14
C ASP A 46 24.86 -11.31 -3.13
N PRO A 47 24.22 -11.24 -1.94
CA PRO A 47 22.84 -10.78 -1.84
C PRO A 47 22.75 -9.25 -1.95
N ALA A 48 21.78 -8.77 -2.74
CA ALA A 48 21.34 -7.38 -2.72
C ALA A 48 20.08 -7.27 -1.84
N SER A 49 20.06 -6.34 -0.89
CA SER A 49 18.92 -6.18 0.03
C SER A 49 18.36 -4.76 0.03
N THR A 50 17.05 -4.64 0.19
CA THR A 50 16.35 -3.36 0.36
C THR A 50 15.20 -3.50 1.36
N GLN A 51 14.82 -2.42 2.02
CA GLN A 51 13.75 -2.40 3.01
C GLN A 51 12.54 -1.67 2.45
N PHE A 52 11.34 -2.17 2.73
CA PHE A 52 10.08 -1.54 2.35
C PHE A 52 9.00 -1.82 3.40
N SER A 53 7.91 -1.06 3.34
CA SER A 53 6.77 -1.22 4.24
C SER A 53 5.48 -1.34 3.43
N ILE A 54 4.59 -2.21 3.87
CA ILE A 54 3.22 -2.28 3.37
C ILE A 54 2.32 -1.83 4.51
N ALA A 55 1.63 -0.71 4.36
CA ALA A 55 0.69 -0.23 5.34
C ALA A 55 -0.50 0.41 4.63
N ALA A 56 -1.66 0.38 5.29
CA ALA A 56 -2.74 1.28 4.89
C ALA A 56 -2.31 2.72 5.23
N PRO A 57 -2.58 3.70 4.36
CA PRO A 57 -2.44 5.11 4.71
C PRO A 57 -3.22 5.44 5.98
N ALA A 58 -2.66 6.30 6.82
CA ALA A 58 -3.43 6.90 7.90
C ALA A 58 -4.60 7.70 7.32
N ALA A 59 -5.75 7.67 8.00
CA ALA A 59 -6.87 8.54 7.64
C ALA A 59 -6.40 10.02 7.64
N PRO A 60 -6.84 10.86 6.69
CA PRO A 60 -6.55 12.29 6.73
C PRO A 60 -7.14 12.91 8.00
N SER A 61 -6.49 13.95 8.53
CA SER A 61 -6.97 14.70 9.70
C SER A 61 -8.27 15.45 9.40
N PHE A 62 -8.29 16.16 8.27
CA PHE A 62 -9.45 16.91 7.78
C PHE A 62 -9.25 17.28 6.30
N ILE A 63 -10.31 17.78 5.69
CA ILE A 63 -10.29 18.30 4.32
C ILE A 63 -10.60 19.80 4.41
N GLU A 64 -9.71 20.62 3.87
CA GLU A 64 -9.93 22.06 3.72
C GLU A 64 -10.66 22.30 2.40
N LEU A 65 -11.82 22.96 2.46
CA LEU A 65 -12.65 23.29 1.30
C LEU A 65 -12.57 24.79 1.03
N THR A 66 -12.01 25.16 -0.11
CA THR A 66 -11.97 26.56 -0.56
C THR A 66 -13.00 26.75 -1.67
N PRO A 67 -14.11 27.49 -1.40
CA PRO A 67 -15.10 27.80 -2.43
C PRO A 67 -14.57 28.85 -3.41
N GLY A 68 -14.89 28.67 -4.68
CA GLY A 68 -14.60 29.60 -5.77
C GLY A 68 -15.81 29.76 -6.68
N TYR A 69 -15.70 30.66 -7.66
CA TYR A 69 -16.78 30.85 -8.63
C TYR A 69 -16.89 29.61 -9.54
N PHE A 70 -17.97 28.84 -9.39
CA PHE A 70 -18.17 27.53 -10.04
C PHE A 70 -17.06 26.49 -9.78
N GLN A 71 -16.35 26.61 -8.67
CA GLN A 71 -15.26 25.72 -8.28
C GLN A 71 -15.31 25.44 -6.78
N ILE A 72 -14.91 24.24 -6.39
CA ILE A 72 -14.50 23.95 -5.02
C ILE A 72 -13.14 23.26 -5.09
N THR A 73 -12.18 23.74 -4.29
CA THR A 73 -10.89 23.06 -4.11
C THR A 73 -10.93 22.30 -2.80
N ALA A 74 -10.75 20.97 -2.86
CA ALA A 74 -10.62 20.13 -1.69
C ALA A 74 -9.14 19.78 -1.45
N THR A 75 -8.57 20.29 -0.36
CA THR A 75 -7.19 20.01 0.04
C THR A 75 -7.21 19.06 1.24
N PRO A 76 -6.87 17.77 1.07
CA PRO A 76 -6.79 16.84 2.18
C PRO A 76 -5.54 17.14 3.01
N ARG A 77 -5.67 17.15 4.34
CA ARG A 77 -4.56 17.32 5.27
C ARG A 77 -4.25 15.98 5.93
N GLN A 78 -3.03 15.49 5.72
CA GLN A 78 -2.54 14.26 6.32
C GLN A 78 -2.40 14.39 7.85
N ALA A 79 -2.79 13.34 8.59
CA ALA A 79 -2.50 13.23 10.02
C ALA A 79 -1.03 12.93 10.29
N VAL A 80 -0.43 12.11 9.42
CA VAL A 80 1.00 11.80 9.38
C VAL A 80 1.44 11.98 7.95
N TYR A 81 2.51 12.74 7.75
CA TYR A 81 3.07 12.94 6.42
C TYR A 81 3.55 11.61 5.84
N ASP A 82 3.01 11.25 4.68
CA ASP A 82 3.42 10.09 3.90
C ASP A 82 3.34 10.43 2.40
N PRO A 83 4.47 10.50 1.69
CA PRO A 83 4.50 10.94 0.30
C PRO A 83 3.90 9.92 -0.68
N THR A 84 3.59 8.71 -0.24
CA THR A 84 3.02 7.64 -1.08
C THR A 84 1.48 7.68 -1.13
N VAL A 85 0.86 8.49 -0.28
CA VAL A 85 -0.59 8.57 -0.17
C VAL A 85 -1.18 9.38 -1.32
N GLN A 86 -2.19 8.80 -1.97
CA GLN A 86 -3.02 9.47 -2.96
C GLN A 86 -4.46 9.58 -2.44
N TYR A 87 -5.17 10.60 -2.90
CA TYR A 87 -6.55 10.87 -2.51
C TYR A 87 -7.48 10.79 -3.72
N GLU A 88 -8.62 10.15 -3.53
CA GLU A 88 -9.70 10.12 -4.51
C GLU A 88 -10.91 10.89 -3.97
N PHE A 89 -11.55 11.67 -4.83
CA PHE A 89 -12.73 12.45 -4.50
C PHE A 89 -13.89 12.01 -5.38
N TRP A 90 -15.02 11.71 -4.75
CA TRP A 90 -16.24 11.27 -5.40
C TRP A 90 -17.35 12.28 -5.11
N PHE A 91 -18.17 12.60 -6.10
CA PHE A 91 -19.35 13.44 -5.94
C PHE A 91 -20.59 12.70 -6.42
N SER A 92 -21.74 13.08 -5.88
CA SER A 92 -23.05 12.59 -6.30
C SER A 92 -24.04 13.74 -6.27
N ASP A 93 -24.98 13.76 -7.22
CA ASP A 93 -26.14 14.67 -7.20
C ASP A 93 -27.09 14.36 -6.02
N THR A 94 -27.07 13.13 -5.51
CA THR A 94 -27.89 12.74 -4.36
C THR A 94 -27.11 13.02 -3.08
N GLN A 95 -27.67 13.87 -2.22
CA GLN A 95 -27.07 14.17 -0.92
C GLN A 95 -26.97 12.88 -0.08
N ILE A 96 -25.77 12.59 0.41
CA ILE A 96 -25.54 11.50 1.36
C ILE A 96 -26.13 11.93 2.71
N ALA A 97 -27.28 11.36 3.08
CA ALA A 97 -27.94 11.65 4.36
C ALA A 97 -27.25 10.96 5.56
N ASP A 98 -26.52 9.87 5.32
CA ASP A 98 -25.75 9.15 6.33
C ASP A 98 -24.49 8.52 5.71
N ILE A 99 -23.31 8.93 6.17
CA ILE A 99 -22.01 8.48 5.63
C ILE A 99 -21.76 6.98 5.87
N ARG A 100 -22.42 6.36 6.85
CA ARG A 100 -22.23 4.94 7.18
C ARG A 100 -23.00 4.03 6.22
N LYS A 101 -23.93 4.60 5.44
CA LYS A 101 -24.63 3.92 4.34
C LYS A 101 -23.90 4.03 3.01
N VAL A 102 -22.78 4.75 2.97
CA VAL A 102 -21.90 4.76 1.80
C VAL A 102 -21.07 3.49 1.85
N GLU A 103 -21.24 2.66 0.83
CA GLU A 103 -20.43 1.45 0.66
C GLU A 103 -18.96 1.86 0.50
N PRO A 104 -18.03 1.37 1.34
CA PRO A 104 -16.62 1.68 1.17
C PRO A 104 -16.17 1.14 -0.20
N PRO A 105 -15.31 1.86 -0.94
CA PRO A 105 -14.82 1.40 -2.22
C PRO A 105 -13.92 0.19 -2.02
N TYR A 106 -14.48 -1.01 -1.97
CA TYR A 106 -13.74 -2.22 -2.27
C TYR A 106 -13.61 -2.29 -3.78
N TRP A 107 -12.39 -2.45 -4.27
CA TRP A 107 -12.09 -2.66 -5.68
C TRP A 107 -13.03 -3.73 -6.25
N ARG A 108 -13.84 -3.38 -7.25
CA ARG A 108 -14.48 -4.36 -8.13
C ARG A 108 -13.36 -5.14 -8.79
N ARG A 109 -13.03 -6.30 -8.22
CA ARG A 109 -12.23 -7.32 -8.90
C ARG A 109 -12.99 -7.61 -10.20
N GLY A 110 -12.33 -7.42 -11.33
CA GLY A 110 -12.93 -7.66 -12.63
C GLY A 110 -13.40 -9.11 -12.74
N GLU A 111 -14.70 -9.30 -12.56
CA GLU A 111 -15.46 -10.36 -13.21
C GLU A 111 -16.32 -9.63 -14.24
N GLN A 112 -15.85 -9.62 -15.48
CA GLN A 112 -16.74 -9.59 -16.62
C GLN A 112 -16.64 -10.97 -17.29
N THR A 113 -17.83 -11.48 -17.57
CA THR A 113 -18.20 -12.74 -18.22
C THR A 113 -17.41 -13.06 -19.49
#